data_AF-A0A3B9A4X0-F1
#
_entry.id   AF-A0A3B9A4X0-F1
#
_cell.length_a   1.000
_cell.length_b   1.000
_cell.length_c   1.000
_cell.angle_alpha   90.00
_cell.angle_beta   90.00
_cell.angle_gamma   90.00
#
_symmetry.space_group_name_H-M   'P 1'
#
loop_
_entity.id
_entity.type
_entity.pdbx_description
1 polymer ?
#
loop_
_entity_poly.entity_id
_entity_poly.type
_entity_poly.pdbx_seq_one_letter_code
_entity_poly.pdbx_strand_id
1 'polypeptide(L)'
;MLDFIPNSLDDLNRKIQGYVKELNRPDGAEMVGIYTRVSRIDHRAHGYSLDIQPDRSEEYAKTKGWQIYQVYEDPARTGRNSRRPEPQHMI
;
A
#
# COMPACT_ATOMS: atom_id res chain seq x y z
N MET A 1 -18.07 15.61 -1.71
CA MET A 1 -19.45 15.42 -2.20
C MET A 1 -19.51 15.08 -3.71
N LEU A 2 -18.45 15.35 -4.48
CA LEU A 2 -18.33 14.98 -5.90
C LEU A 2 -17.79 13.56 -6.15
N ASP A 3 -17.11 12.93 -5.20
CA ASP A 3 -16.43 11.65 -5.41
C ASP A 3 -17.35 10.44 -5.62
N PHE A 4 -18.66 10.59 -5.38
CA PHE A 4 -19.62 9.51 -5.57
C PHE A 4 -20.00 9.33 -7.05
N ILE A 5 -19.98 10.39 -7.84
CA ILE A 5 -20.38 10.34 -9.25
C ILE A 5 -19.16 9.90 -10.07
N PRO A 6 -19.21 8.77 -10.79
CA PRO A 6 -18.11 8.34 -11.64
C PRO A 6 -17.97 9.21 -12.88
N ASN A 7 -16.72 9.53 -13.24
CA ASN A 7 -16.42 10.39 -14.39
C ASN A 7 -16.18 9.62 -15.69
N SER A 8 -16.14 8.29 -15.63
CA SER A 8 -16.02 7.39 -16.78
C SER A 8 -16.57 6.00 -16.45
N LEU A 9 -16.75 5.16 -17.48
CA LEU A 9 -17.11 3.75 -17.29
C LEU A 9 -16.04 2.99 -16.49
N ASP A 10 -14.76 3.29 -16.72
CA ASP A 10 -13.66 2.68 -15.98
C ASP A 10 -13.66 3.08 -14.50
N ASP A 11 -13.97 4.35 -14.22
CA ASP A 11 -14.11 4.87 -12.85
C ASP A 11 -15.31 4.22 -12.14
N LEU A 12 -16.45 4.08 -12.83
CA LEU A 12 -17.61 3.35 -12.32
C LEU A 12 -17.26 1.89 -11.99
N ASN A 13 -16.61 1.18 -12.92
CA ASN A 13 -16.20 -0.20 -12.71
C ASN A 13 -15.26 -0.31 -11.51
N ARG A 14 -14.27 0.58 -11.39
CA ARG A 14 -13.35 0.61 -10.25
C ARG A 14 -14.08 0.83 -8.93
N LYS A 15 -15.01 1.80 -8.87
CA LYS A 15 -15.81 2.09 -7.66
C LYS A 15 -16.70 0.90 -7.28
N ILE A 16 -17.40 0.28 -8.24
CA ILE A 16 -18.22 -0.91 -8.00
C ILE A 16 -17.37 -2.05 -7.43
N GLN A 17 -16.21 -2.33 -8.03
CA GLN A 17 -15.31 -3.38 -7.54
C GLN A 17 -14.82 -3.08 -6.11
N GLY A 18 -14.53 -1.81 -5.80
CA GLY A 18 -14.22 -1.38 -4.44
C GLY A 18 -15.35 -1.63 -3.45
N TYR A 19 -16.59 -1.23 -3.78
CA TYR A 19 -17.74 -1.45 -2.92
C TYR A 19 -18.05 -2.93 -2.71
N VAL A 20 -17.99 -3.74 -3.77
CA VAL A 20 -18.19 -5.19 -3.68
C VAL A 20 -17.12 -5.84 -2.79
N LYS A 21 -15.87 -5.37 -2.85
CA LYS A 21 -14.80 -5.85 -1.98
C LYS A 21 -15.06 -5.50 -0.51
N GLU A 22 -15.50 -4.29 -0.21
CA GLU A 22 -15.86 -3.88 1.16
C GLU A 22 -17.06 -4.65 1.70
N LEU A 23 -18.08 -4.91 0.88
CA LEU A 23 -19.26 -5.70 1.28
C LEU A 23 -18.93 -7.17 1.56
N ASN A 24 -17.92 -7.73 0.87
CA ASN A 24 -17.45 -9.09 1.09
C ASN A 24 -16.30 -9.18 2.09
N ARG A 25 -15.96 -8.08 2.78
CA ARG A 25 -14.90 -8.08 3.78
C ARG A 25 -15.31 -8.99 4.94
N PRO A 26 -14.45 -9.92 5.39
CA PRO A 26 -14.74 -10.71 6.58
C PRO A 26 -14.99 -9.79 7.78
N ASP A 27 -16.06 -10.05 8.53
CA ASP A 27 -16.35 -9.31 9.75
C ASP A 27 -15.15 -9.41 10.72
N GLY A 28 -14.65 -8.24 11.15
CA GLY A 28 -13.49 -8.15 12.04
C GLY A 28 -12.12 -8.20 11.36
N ALA A 29 -12.03 -8.16 10.02
CA ALA A 29 -10.75 -8.02 9.34
C ALA A 29 -10.16 -6.61 9.53
N GLU A 30 -8.98 -6.52 10.13
CA GLU A 30 -8.23 -5.27 10.31
C GLU A 30 -7.75 -4.73 8.96
N MET A 31 -7.84 -3.40 8.80
CA MET A 31 -7.28 -2.69 7.64
C MET A 31 -5.87 -2.22 7.97
N VAL A 32 -4.90 -2.51 7.10
CA VAL A 32 -3.49 -2.18 7.34
C VAL A 32 -2.85 -1.44 6.18
N GLY A 33 -2.01 -0.46 6.51
CA GLY A 33 -1.16 0.25 5.56
C GLY A 33 0.27 -0.26 5.69
N ILE A 34 0.94 -0.47 4.56
CA ILE A 34 2.33 -0.91 4.54
C ILE A 34 3.21 0.26 4.11
N TYR A 35 4.25 0.53 4.88
CA TYR A 35 5.23 1.56 4.53
C TYR A 35 6.60 0.93 4.31
N THR A 36 7.20 1.13 3.13
CA THR A 36 8.51 0.60 2.77
C THR A 36 9.47 1.74 2.41
N ARG A 37 10.76 1.55 2.72
CA ARG A 37 11.80 2.54 2.46
C ARG A 37 13.16 1.88 2.28
N VAL A 38 13.90 2.34 1.27
CA VAL A 38 15.29 1.92 1.06
C VAL A 38 16.21 3.14 1.07
N SER A 39 17.33 3.07 1.80
CA SER A 39 18.28 4.20 1.92
C SER A 39 19.13 4.42 0.66
N ARG A 40 19.41 3.36 -0.11
CA ARG A 40 20.18 3.39 -1.36
C ARG A 40 19.66 2.31 -2.31
N ILE A 41 19.46 2.66 -3.59
CA ILE A 41 19.18 1.68 -4.64
C ILE A 41 20.52 1.24 -5.22
N ASP A 42 21.01 0.08 -4.81
CA ASP A 42 22.21 -0.52 -5.40
C ASP A 42 21.81 -1.29 -6.67
N HIS A 43 22.20 -0.77 -7.83
CA HIS A 43 21.90 -1.37 -9.14
C HIS A 43 22.86 -2.51 -9.50
N ARG A 44 23.94 -2.70 -8.73
CA ARG A 44 24.94 -3.79 -8.89
C ARG A 44 24.66 -4.97 -7.97
N ALA A 45 24.02 -4.72 -6.84
CA ALA A 45 23.43 -5.75 -6.00
C ALA A 45 22.10 -6.19 -6.64
N HIS A 46 22.15 -7.11 -7.60
CA HIS A 46 20.95 -7.78 -8.09
C HIS A 46 20.12 -8.34 -6.91
N GLY A 47 18.96 -7.73 -6.64
CA GLY A 47 17.78 -8.39 -6.10
C GLY A 47 17.66 -8.66 -4.59
N TYR A 48 18.61 -8.33 -3.71
CA TYR A 48 18.51 -8.81 -2.32
C TYR A 48 17.72 -7.91 -1.34
N SER A 49 17.40 -6.65 -1.67
CA SER A 49 16.89 -5.72 -0.62
C SER A 49 15.72 -4.82 -0.97
N LEU A 50 15.38 -4.66 -2.26
CA LEU A 50 14.24 -3.83 -2.68
C LEU A 50 12.97 -4.65 -2.87
N ASP A 51 13.08 -5.87 -3.41
CA ASP A 51 11.91 -6.71 -3.69
C ASP A 51 11.47 -7.53 -2.44
N ILE A 52 12.41 -7.95 -1.58
CA ILE A 52 12.11 -8.85 -0.44
C ILE A 52 11.46 -8.13 0.77
N GLN A 53 11.65 -6.81 0.93
CA GLN A 53 11.14 -6.09 2.10
C GLN A 53 9.62 -5.83 2.05
N PRO A 54 9.05 -5.35 0.92
CA PRO A 54 7.60 -5.25 0.75
C PRO A 54 6.92 -6.62 0.90
N ASP A 55 7.52 -7.65 0.29
CA ASP A 55 6.99 -9.02 0.25
C ASP A 55 6.68 -9.59 1.64
N ARG A 56 7.55 -9.34 2.63
CA ARG A 56 7.36 -9.84 4.00
C ARG A 56 6.25 -9.14 4.77
N SER A 57 6.09 -7.83 4.60
CA SER A 57 5.02 -7.08 5.24
C SER A 57 3.66 -7.48 4.67
N GLU A 58 3.60 -7.70 3.36
CA GLU A 58 2.40 -8.23 2.72
C GLU A 58 2.07 -9.65 3.17
N GLU A 59 3.07 -10.53 3.18
CA GLU A 59 2.91 -11.92 3.63
C GLU A 59 2.43 -11.96 5.09
N TYR A 60 3.02 -11.14 5.97
CA TYR A 60 2.58 -11.02 7.35
C TYR A 60 1.11 -10.61 7.44
N ALA A 61 0.69 -9.54 6.75
CA ALA A 61 -0.71 -9.11 6.74
C ALA A 61 -1.64 -10.22 6.23
N LYS A 62 -1.25 -10.93 5.17
CA LYS A 62 -1.98 -12.10 4.64
C LYS A 62 -2.12 -13.20 5.69
N THR A 63 -1.05 -13.55 6.42
CA THR A 63 -1.12 -14.58 7.50
C THR A 63 -2.04 -14.20 8.65
N LYS A 64 -2.25 -12.89 8.87
CA LYS A 64 -3.12 -12.37 9.93
C LYS A 64 -4.58 -12.21 9.48
N GLY A 65 -4.86 -12.49 8.20
CA GLY A 65 -6.17 -12.23 7.59
C GLY A 65 -6.49 -10.74 7.46
N TRP A 66 -5.47 -9.88 7.47
CA TRP A 66 -5.64 -8.44 7.37
C TRP A 66 -5.77 -7.99 5.92
N GLN A 67 -6.52 -6.93 5.70
CA GLN A 67 -6.71 -6.34 4.38
C GLN A 67 -5.76 -5.15 4.21
N ILE A 68 -4.82 -5.28 3.28
CA ILE A 68 -3.91 -4.19 2.92
C ILE A 68 -4.72 -3.15 2.13
N TYR A 69 -4.78 -1.92 2.64
CA TYR A 69 -5.51 -0.83 1.98
C TYR A 69 -4.62 0.01 1.05
N GLN A 70 -3.35 0.19 1.41
CA GLN A 70 -2.38 0.97 0.65
C GLN A 70 -0.94 0.56 1.00
N VAL A 71 -0.07 0.61 0.00
CA VAL A 71 1.39 0.51 0.17
C VAL A 71 2.01 1.87 -0.16
N TYR A 72 2.90 2.35 0.72
CA TYR A 72 3.55 3.65 0.67
C TYR A 72 5.06 3.44 0.55
N GLU A 73 5.71 3.96 -0.50
CA GLU A 73 7.09 3.59 -0.84
C GLU A 73 8.05 4.78 -1.02
N ASP A 74 9.10 4.85 -0.21
CA ASP A 74 10.18 5.83 -0.36
C ASP A 74 11.52 5.18 -0.79
N PRO A 75 11.74 4.92 -2.09
CA PRO A 75 13.00 4.37 -2.58
C PRO A 75 14.12 5.44 -2.59
N ALA A 76 15.35 5.02 -2.28
CA ALA A 76 16.55 5.87 -2.20
C ALA A 76 16.43 7.10 -1.27
N ARG A 77 15.69 7.01 -0.17
CA ARG A 77 15.51 8.11 0.79
C ARG A 77 16.16 7.82 2.14
N THR A 78 16.90 8.82 2.65
CA THR A 78 17.51 8.73 3.99
C THR A 78 16.41 8.73 5.05
N GLY A 79 16.55 7.88 6.08
CA GLY A 79 15.63 7.84 7.23
C GLY A 79 15.88 8.91 8.29
N ARG A 80 16.55 10.03 7.95
CA ARG A 80 17.00 11.04 8.93
C ARG A 80 15.85 11.73 9.66
N ASN A 81 14.69 11.87 9.03
CA ASN A 81 13.50 12.48 9.61
C ASN A 81 12.22 11.94 8.94
N SER A 82 11.05 12.31 9.46
CA SER A 82 9.74 11.91 8.90
C SER A 82 9.19 12.87 7.85
N ARG A 83 9.95 13.90 7.44
CA ARG A 83 9.53 14.87 6.40
C ARG A 83 9.76 14.29 5.01
N ARG A 84 9.04 13.21 4.71
CA ARG A 84 9.12 12.46 3.46
C ARG A 84 7.70 12.22 2.94
N PRO A 85 7.50 12.18 1.61
CA PRO A 85 6.17 12.25 1.02
C PRO A 85 5.28 11.08 1.46
N GLU A 86 5.78 9.86 1.35
CA GLU A 86 4.98 8.66 1.61
C GLU A 86 4.62 8.42 3.09
N PRO A 87 5.52 8.58 4.09
CA PRO A 87 5.10 8.47 5.48
C PRO A 87 4.22 9.64 5.91
N GLN A 88 4.30 10.81 5.27
CA GLN A 88 3.35 11.91 5.50
C GLN A 88 2.00 11.65 4.83
N HIS A 89 1.94 10.84 3.78
CA HIS A 89 0.69 10.42 3.15
C HIS A 89 -0.02 9.32 3.97
N MET A 90 0.77 8.49 4.68
CA MET A 90 0.24 7.44 5.57
C MET A 90 -0.35 7.96 6.89
N ILE A 91 0.17 9.08 7.42
CA ILE A 91 -0.20 9.66 8.73
C ILE A 91 -1.29 10.72 8.54
#